data_AF-X1AHR7-F1
#
_entry.id   AF-X1AHR7-F1
#
_cell.length_a   1.000
_cell.length_b   1.000
_cell.length_c   1.000
_cell.angle_alpha   90.00
_cell.angle_beta   90.00
_cell.angle_gamma   90.00
#
_symmetry.space_group_name_H-M   'P 1'
#
loop_
_entity.id
_entity.type
_entity.pdbx_description
1 polymer ?
#
loop_
_entity_poly.entity_id
_entity_poly.type
_entity_poly.pdbx_seq_one_letter_code
_entity_poly.pdbx_strand_id
1 'polypeptide(L)'
;MGIKHPDPKLPEMKKCIEAIRLSRELDLYGKNVFFNEWTPYKSRQALLMRSDVGLSIHHERIETEFSYRTRVMDYIWAGLPVITTEGDSIAKMVKVENIGEVVKYEDTNQLARVIESVATNKSLKEIYRKNLNKIAPGFYWENATRPLVKYCVNSYYAVDKRKIIELIDLQNSKISKIIKNNFEGCSNVLKITTNKYRDEKIIDKSDVGKIFCLEVDDDFVSLEDEDSNLDEIGILKSKITQRAKFDGIIVNNAFSKITPKFFYDLTNVLASKLKRDGLLFFSFLKNE
;
A
#
# COMPACT_ATOMS: atom_id res chain seq x y z
N MET A 1 6.82 1.22 27.32
CA MET A 1 6.73 0.09 28.27
C MET A 1 6.21 0.67 29.56
N GLY A 2 5.06 0.24 30.03
CA GLY A 2 4.46 0.76 31.26
C GLY A 2 3.11 0.13 31.50
N ILE A 3 2.58 0.31 32.71
CA ILE A 3 1.33 -0.32 33.17
C ILE A 3 0.06 0.42 32.75
N LYS A 4 0.17 1.67 32.29
CA LYS A 4 -0.97 2.51 31.88
C LYS A 4 -1.24 2.42 30.40
N HIS A 5 -2.51 2.55 30.04
CA HIS A 5 -2.92 2.72 28.65
C HIS A 5 -2.36 4.07 28.12
N PRO A 6 -1.84 4.13 26.88
CA PRO A 6 -1.33 5.38 26.30
C PRO A 6 -2.40 6.48 26.20
N ASP A 7 -3.65 6.08 25.96
CA ASP A 7 -4.83 6.94 26.04
C ASP A 7 -5.39 6.92 27.48
N PRO A 8 -5.35 8.05 28.21
CA PRO A 8 -5.82 8.14 29.59
C PRO A 8 -7.35 8.04 29.73
N LYS A 9 -8.11 8.14 28.64
CA LYS A 9 -9.58 8.02 28.66
C LYS A 9 -10.05 6.57 28.75
N LEU A 10 -9.17 5.62 28.46
CA LEU A 10 -9.50 4.20 28.50
C LEU A 10 -9.32 3.62 29.91
N PRO A 11 -10.15 2.64 30.29
CA PRO A 11 -10.12 2.06 31.63
C PRO A 11 -8.78 1.37 31.90
N GLU A 12 -8.41 1.32 33.18
CA GLU A 12 -7.22 0.60 33.61
C GLU A 12 -7.30 -0.89 33.24
N MET A 13 -6.14 -1.46 32.91
CA MET A 13 -6.04 -2.85 32.50
C MET A 13 -6.25 -3.77 33.71
N LYS A 14 -7.41 -4.43 33.78
CA LYS A 14 -7.80 -5.33 34.90
C LYS A 14 -6.69 -6.30 35.32
N LYS A 15 -6.02 -6.95 34.35
CA LYS A 15 -4.91 -7.88 34.62
C LYS A 15 -3.70 -7.22 35.27
N CYS A 16 -3.43 -5.95 34.99
CA CYS A 16 -2.37 -5.23 35.68
C CYS A 16 -2.72 -4.97 37.15
N ILE A 17 -3.97 -4.59 37.44
CA ILE A 17 -4.46 -4.38 38.81
C ILE A 17 -4.38 -5.68 39.61
N GLU A 18 -4.84 -6.79 39.03
CA GLU A 18 -4.75 -8.13 39.63
C GLU A 18 -3.29 -8.51 39.94
N ALA A 19 -2.36 -8.29 39.00
CA ALA A 19 -0.94 -8.58 39.21
C ALA A 19 -0.31 -7.72 40.33
N ILE A 20 -0.65 -6.43 40.40
CA ILE A 20 -0.20 -5.55 41.48
C ILE A 20 -0.74 -6.04 42.82
N ARG A 21 -2.03 -6.39 42.89
CA ARG A 21 -2.66 -6.89 44.13
C ARG A 21 -1.97 -8.17 44.61
N LEU A 22 -1.78 -9.14 43.72
CA LEU A 22 -1.11 -10.39 44.04
C LEU A 22 0.34 -10.16 44.51
N SER A 23 1.08 -9.26 43.87
CA SER A 23 2.46 -8.95 44.29
C SER A 23 2.53 -8.33 45.70
N ARG A 24 1.48 -7.63 46.15
CA ARG A 24 1.39 -7.09 47.52
C ARG A 24 1.02 -8.19 48.51
N GLU A 25 0.07 -9.05 48.16
CA GLU A 25 -0.32 -10.23 48.96
C GLU A 25 0.88 -11.15 49.24
N LEU A 26 1.79 -11.27 48.27
CA LEU A 26 3.01 -12.07 48.37
C LEU A 26 4.23 -11.32 48.97
N ASP A 27 4.05 -10.06 49.39
CA ASP A 27 5.14 -9.20 49.91
C ASP A 27 6.33 -9.02 48.94
N LEU A 28 6.06 -9.00 47.63
CA LEU A 28 7.07 -8.83 46.57
C LEU A 28 7.06 -7.41 45.96
N TYR A 29 5.96 -6.68 46.13
CA TYR A 29 5.74 -5.36 45.53
C TYR A 29 6.80 -4.35 46.00
N GLY A 30 7.51 -3.72 45.05
CA GLY A 30 8.54 -2.73 45.34
C GLY A 30 9.83 -3.30 45.95
N LYS A 31 9.94 -4.62 46.07
CA LYS A 31 11.12 -5.34 46.58
C LYS A 31 11.78 -6.17 45.47
N ASN A 32 11.01 -7.09 44.90
CA ASN A 32 11.46 -7.99 43.83
C ASN A 32 10.69 -7.72 42.54
N VAL A 33 9.43 -7.30 42.65
CA VAL A 33 8.56 -7.00 41.51
C VAL A 33 8.31 -5.49 41.46
N PHE A 34 8.69 -4.89 40.34
CA PHE A 34 8.54 -3.47 40.09
C PHE A 34 7.62 -3.25 38.88
N PHE A 35 6.68 -2.33 39.02
CA PHE A 35 5.74 -1.95 37.95
C PHE A 35 6.10 -0.55 37.45
N ASN A 36 6.60 -0.46 36.24
CA ASN A 36 7.04 0.81 35.66
C ASN A 36 5.84 1.64 35.16
N GLU A 37 5.91 2.93 35.41
CA GLU A 37 5.14 3.93 34.67
C GLU A 37 5.58 3.96 33.19
N TRP A 38 4.83 4.70 32.36
CA TRP A 38 5.14 4.82 30.95
C TRP A 38 6.59 5.29 30.71
N THR A 39 7.43 4.39 30.22
CA THR A 39 8.83 4.68 29.93
C THR A 39 8.96 5.42 28.59
N PRO A 40 9.55 6.64 28.58
CA PRO A 40 9.85 7.38 27.36
C PRO A 40 10.66 6.54 26.38
N TYR A 41 10.41 6.72 25.08
CA TYR A 41 11.00 5.87 24.04
C TYR A 41 12.53 5.78 24.14
N LYS A 42 13.21 6.93 24.30
CA LYS A 42 14.68 7.00 24.41
C LYS A 42 15.26 6.28 25.64
N SER A 43 14.47 6.07 26.68
CA SER A 43 14.91 5.42 27.92
C SER A 43 14.67 3.91 27.94
N ARG A 44 13.93 3.36 26.97
CA ARG A 44 13.57 1.93 26.95
C ARG A 44 14.80 1.03 26.77
N GLN A 45 15.78 1.47 25.98
CA GLN A 45 17.00 0.70 25.75
C GLN A 45 17.74 0.39 27.06
N ALA A 46 17.78 1.33 28.01
CA ALA A 46 18.44 1.12 29.29
C ALA A 46 17.79 -0.01 30.10
N LEU A 47 16.46 -0.17 30.03
CA LEU A 47 15.76 -1.27 30.70
C LEU A 47 16.09 -2.61 30.05
N LEU A 48 16.05 -2.66 28.71
CA LEU A 48 16.33 -3.86 27.95
C LEU A 48 17.78 -4.34 28.16
N MET A 49 18.75 -3.45 28.01
CA MET A 49 20.18 -3.78 28.13
C MET A 49 20.61 -4.19 29.55
N ARG A 50 19.80 -3.87 30.57
CA ARG A 50 20.02 -4.30 31.97
C ARG A 50 19.27 -5.58 32.33
N SER A 51 18.45 -6.09 31.43
CA SER A 51 17.65 -7.30 31.66
C SER A 51 18.43 -8.54 31.23
N ASP A 52 18.15 -9.68 31.87
CA ASP A 52 18.73 -10.98 31.49
C ASP A 52 17.89 -11.74 30.46
N VAL A 53 16.59 -11.46 30.40
CA VAL A 53 15.62 -12.21 29.59
C VAL A 53 14.38 -11.34 29.32
N GLY A 54 13.80 -11.49 28.13
CA GLY A 54 12.52 -10.88 27.76
C GLY A 54 11.37 -11.88 27.92
N LEU A 55 10.29 -11.46 28.59
CA LEU A 55 9.08 -12.26 28.78
C LEU A 55 7.95 -11.77 27.86
N SER A 56 7.25 -12.72 27.23
CA SER A 56 6.06 -12.49 26.41
C SER A 56 4.99 -13.55 26.73
N ILE A 57 4.34 -13.41 27.88
CA ILE A 57 3.39 -14.40 28.42
C ILE A 57 1.95 -13.94 28.19
N HIS A 58 1.13 -14.81 27.63
CA HIS A 58 -0.26 -14.51 27.28
C HIS A 58 -1.16 -15.74 27.44
N HIS A 59 -2.48 -15.53 27.40
CA HIS A 59 -3.45 -16.62 27.49
C HIS A 59 -3.76 -17.18 26.09
N GLU A 60 -4.25 -18.41 26.07
CA GLU A 60 -4.79 -19.03 24.85
C GLU A 60 -6.04 -18.26 24.39
N ARG A 61 -5.95 -17.66 23.21
CA ARG A 61 -7.05 -16.92 22.56
C ARG A 61 -6.88 -17.00 21.04
N ILE A 62 -7.97 -16.85 20.30
CA ILE A 62 -7.89 -16.71 18.83
C ILE A 62 -7.00 -15.54 18.41
N GLU A 63 -7.05 -14.43 19.14
CA GLU A 63 -6.15 -13.28 18.92
C GLU A 63 -4.68 -13.69 19.03
N THR A 64 -4.35 -14.58 19.97
CA THR A 64 -2.98 -15.05 20.17
C THR A 64 -2.44 -15.75 18.94
N GLU A 65 -3.24 -16.61 18.30
CA GLU A 65 -2.87 -17.39 17.12
C GLU A 65 -2.45 -16.50 15.94
N PHE A 66 -3.21 -15.41 15.73
CA PHE A 66 -2.97 -14.46 14.63
C PHE A 66 -2.09 -13.26 15.01
N SER A 67 -1.64 -13.19 16.26
CA SER A 67 -0.82 -12.07 16.74
C SER A 67 0.64 -12.19 16.31
N TYR A 68 1.19 -11.08 15.82
CA TYR A 68 2.63 -10.88 15.70
C TYR A 68 3.09 -9.91 16.80
N ARG A 69 3.68 -10.46 17.87
CA ARG A 69 4.02 -9.68 19.07
C ARG A 69 5.31 -8.89 18.86
N THR A 70 5.15 -7.68 18.32
CA THR A 70 6.24 -6.77 17.96
C THR A 70 7.18 -6.44 19.12
N ARG A 71 6.72 -6.53 20.38
CA ARG A 71 7.58 -6.34 21.56
C ARG A 71 8.78 -7.27 21.59
N VAL A 72 8.66 -8.46 21.01
CA VAL A 72 9.76 -9.44 20.96
C VAL A 72 10.89 -8.96 20.05
N MET A 73 10.59 -8.08 19.08
CA MET A 73 11.63 -7.45 18.27
C MET A 73 12.56 -6.57 19.10
N ASP A 74 12.03 -5.89 20.14
CA ASP A 74 12.85 -5.12 21.08
C ASP A 74 13.81 -6.04 21.86
N TYR A 75 13.37 -7.26 22.19
CA TYR A 75 14.21 -8.26 22.88
C TYR A 75 15.31 -8.78 21.96
N ILE A 76 14.97 -9.11 20.72
CA ILE A 76 15.93 -9.56 19.71
C ILE A 76 16.97 -8.48 19.45
N TRP A 77 16.52 -7.23 19.29
CA TRP A 77 17.41 -6.07 19.09
C TRP A 77 18.37 -5.86 20.26
N ALA A 78 17.91 -6.08 21.50
CA ALA A 78 18.74 -5.97 22.69
C ALA A 78 19.59 -7.24 22.97
N GLY A 79 19.48 -8.29 22.15
CA GLY A 79 20.20 -9.55 22.35
C GLY A 79 19.70 -10.34 23.57
N LEU A 80 18.44 -10.15 23.97
CA LEU A 80 17.82 -10.81 25.11
C LEU A 80 17.19 -12.16 24.70
N PRO A 81 17.50 -13.26 25.40
CA PRO A 81 16.74 -14.50 25.28
C PRO A 81 15.25 -14.25 25.50
N VAL A 82 14.40 -14.99 24.78
CA VAL A 82 12.95 -14.78 24.80
C VAL A 82 12.26 -15.97 25.47
N ILE A 83 11.50 -15.73 26.53
CA ILE A 83 10.57 -16.71 27.09
C ILE A 83 9.15 -16.28 26.69
N THR A 84 8.44 -17.14 25.97
CA THR A 84 7.07 -16.88 25.49
C THR A 84 6.15 -18.05 25.75
N THR A 85 4.84 -17.81 25.87
CA THR A 85 3.86 -18.89 25.76
C THR A 85 3.77 -19.40 24.33
N GLU A 86 3.31 -20.64 24.17
CA GLU A 86 3.10 -21.27 22.87
C GLU A 86 1.96 -20.63 22.05
N GLY A 87 1.72 -21.15 20.84
CA GLY A 87 0.51 -20.86 20.05
C GLY A 87 0.57 -19.67 19.09
N ASP A 88 1.67 -18.93 19.03
CA ASP A 88 1.82 -17.83 18.06
C ASP A 88 3.05 -18.00 17.14
N SER A 89 3.15 -17.08 16.17
CA SER A 89 4.28 -17.03 15.23
C SER A 89 5.63 -16.79 15.92
N ILE A 90 5.65 -16.10 17.06
CA ILE A 90 6.85 -15.86 17.85
C ILE A 90 7.32 -17.15 18.52
N ALA A 91 6.43 -17.93 19.13
CA ALA A 91 6.76 -19.19 19.77
C ALA A 91 7.41 -20.17 18.78
N LYS A 92 6.89 -20.20 17.54
CA LYS A 92 7.51 -20.96 16.46
C LYS A 92 8.93 -20.46 16.16
N MET A 93 9.13 -19.15 16.04
CA MET A 93 10.45 -18.55 15.81
C MET A 93 11.42 -18.85 16.96
N VAL A 94 10.98 -18.71 18.21
CA VAL A 94 11.81 -18.98 19.40
C VAL A 94 12.34 -20.41 19.38
N LYS A 95 11.49 -21.38 19.06
CA LYS A 95 11.89 -22.79 18.92
C LYS A 95 12.82 -23.03 17.73
N VAL A 96 12.48 -22.53 16.55
CA VAL A 96 13.22 -22.79 15.30
C VAL A 96 14.60 -22.13 15.32
N GLU A 97 14.68 -20.88 15.73
CA GLU A 97 15.94 -20.12 15.77
C GLU A 97 16.75 -20.40 17.06
N ASN A 98 16.17 -21.14 18.00
CA ASN A 98 16.79 -21.49 19.28
C ASN A 98 17.32 -20.25 20.02
N ILE A 99 16.43 -19.30 20.29
CA ILE A 99 16.76 -17.99 20.91
C ILE A 99 16.13 -17.80 22.30
N GLY A 100 15.61 -18.88 22.88
CA GLY A 100 14.96 -18.87 24.18
C GLY A 100 14.05 -20.08 24.35
N GLU A 101 12.98 -19.92 25.12
CA GLU A 101 12.14 -21.03 25.58
C GLU A 101 10.65 -20.75 25.37
N VAL A 102 9.91 -21.82 25.13
CA VAL A 102 8.45 -21.77 24.97
C VAL A 102 7.78 -22.58 26.05
N VAL A 103 6.86 -21.95 26.77
CA VAL A 103 6.11 -22.56 27.87
C VAL A 103 4.65 -22.78 27.48
N LYS A 104 4.01 -23.76 28.13
CA LYS A 104 2.58 -23.99 28.01
C LYS A 104 1.79 -22.86 28.66
N TYR A 105 0.56 -22.66 28.20
CA TYR A 105 -0.35 -21.72 28.83
C TYR A 105 -0.62 -22.11 30.29
N GLU A 106 -0.64 -21.11 31.16
CA GLU A 106 -1.02 -21.22 32.58
C GLU A 106 -0.15 -22.16 33.44
N ASP A 107 0.96 -22.70 32.89
CA ASP A 107 1.92 -23.53 33.64
C ASP A 107 2.97 -22.65 34.36
N THR A 108 2.58 -22.13 35.52
CA THR A 108 3.43 -21.29 36.37
C THR A 108 4.69 -22.02 36.86
N ASN A 109 4.61 -23.33 37.08
CA ASN A 109 5.74 -24.14 37.54
C ASN A 109 6.80 -24.30 36.44
N GLN A 110 6.38 -24.56 35.20
CA GLN A 110 7.28 -24.59 34.06
C GLN A 110 7.91 -23.22 33.84
N LEU A 111 7.11 -22.15 33.88
CA LEU A 111 7.61 -20.79 33.71
C LEU A 111 8.70 -20.45 34.74
N ALA A 112 8.49 -20.77 36.03
CA ALA A 112 9.48 -20.52 37.07
C ALA A 112 10.81 -21.26 36.81
N ARG A 113 10.76 -22.56 36.48
CA ARG A 113 11.95 -23.36 36.16
C ARG A 113 12.70 -22.82 34.94
N VAL A 114 11.97 -22.40 33.91
CA VAL A 114 12.55 -21.85 32.70
C VAL A 114 13.22 -20.50 32.98
N ILE A 115 12.58 -19.60 33.74
CA ILE A 115 13.18 -18.32 34.15
C ILE A 115 14.48 -18.57 34.92
N GLU A 116 14.47 -19.47 35.90
CA GLU A 116 15.66 -19.80 36.70
C GLU A 116 16.79 -20.36 35.83
N SER A 117 16.48 -21.32 34.94
CA SER A 117 17.46 -21.91 34.03
C SER A 117 18.08 -20.86 33.11
N VAL A 118 17.24 -20.04 32.45
CA VAL A 118 17.73 -18.98 31.55
C VAL A 118 18.53 -17.95 32.34
N ALA A 119 18.16 -17.61 33.56
CA ALA A 119 18.86 -16.61 34.38
C ALA A 119 20.22 -17.10 34.91
N THR A 120 20.37 -18.39 35.23
CA THR A 120 21.55 -18.92 35.93
C THR A 120 22.52 -19.69 35.03
N ASN A 121 22.05 -20.28 33.93
CA ASN A 121 22.87 -21.09 33.04
C ASN A 121 23.61 -20.22 32.00
N LYS A 122 24.88 -19.92 32.28
CA LYS A 122 25.73 -19.09 31.40
C LYS A 122 25.91 -19.68 30.00
N SER A 123 26.09 -21.00 29.89
CA SER A 123 26.29 -21.67 28.60
C SER A 123 25.05 -21.57 27.72
N LEU A 124 23.87 -21.71 28.33
CA LEU A 124 22.59 -21.59 27.64
C LEU A 124 22.37 -20.15 27.14
N LYS A 125 22.62 -19.14 27.98
CA LYS A 125 22.58 -17.73 27.58
C LYS A 125 23.49 -17.44 26.38
N GLU A 126 24.70 -17.99 26.37
CA GLU A 126 25.65 -17.76 25.27
C GLU A 126 25.15 -18.35 23.95
N ILE A 127 24.54 -19.53 23.99
CA ILE A 127 23.92 -20.16 22.82
C ILE A 127 22.83 -19.25 22.25
N TYR A 128 21.90 -18.80 23.10
CA TYR A 128 20.81 -17.92 22.66
C TYR A 128 21.35 -16.60 22.11
N ARG A 129 22.32 -15.98 22.80
CA ARG A 129 22.92 -14.71 22.36
C ARG A 129 23.59 -14.84 20.99
N LYS A 130 24.31 -15.95 20.75
CA LYS A 130 24.91 -16.24 19.44
C LYS A 130 23.85 -16.35 18.35
N ASN A 131 22.74 -17.05 18.62
CA ASN A 131 21.66 -17.21 17.66
C ASN A 131 20.90 -15.91 17.42
N LEU A 132 20.66 -15.11 18.47
CA LEU A 132 20.07 -13.78 18.38
C LEU A 132 20.90 -12.86 17.47
N ASN A 133 22.22 -12.83 17.66
CA ASN A 133 23.13 -12.05 16.82
C ASN A 133 23.08 -12.48 15.34
N LYS A 134 22.78 -13.76 15.07
CA LYS A 134 22.64 -14.27 13.71
C LYS A 134 21.34 -13.79 13.04
N ILE A 135 20.23 -13.75 13.78
CA ILE A 135 18.91 -13.42 13.21
C ILE A 135 18.59 -11.92 13.25
N ALA A 136 19.14 -11.17 14.20
CA ALA A 136 18.82 -9.76 14.42
C ALA A 136 18.97 -8.90 13.15
N PRO A 137 20.00 -9.06 12.30
CA PRO A 137 20.12 -8.30 11.06
C PRO A 137 18.91 -8.44 10.13
N GLY A 138 18.24 -9.60 10.11
CA GLY A 138 17.04 -9.81 9.28
C GLY A 138 15.88 -8.88 9.63
N PHE A 139 15.85 -8.37 10.87
CA PHE A 139 14.81 -7.48 11.38
C PHE A 139 15.17 -6.00 11.29
N TYR A 140 16.36 -5.64 10.78
CA TYR A 140 16.72 -4.25 10.56
C TYR A 140 15.83 -3.64 9.48
N TRP A 141 15.51 -2.34 9.58
CA TRP A 141 14.58 -1.68 8.68
C TRP A 141 14.96 -1.86 7.21
N GLU A 142 16.24 -1.70 6.87
CA GLU A 142 16.77 -1.88 5.51
C GLU A 142 16.56 -3.29 4.93
N ASN A 143 16.41 -4.29 5.80
CA ASN A 143 16.22 -5.69 5.41
C ASN A 143 14.72 -6.06 5.42
N ALA A 144 14.01 -5.69 6.48
CA ALA A 144 12.58 -5.97 6.65
C ALA A 144 11.72 -5.24 5.61
N THR A 145 12.08 -4.01 5.21
CA THR A 145 11.32 -3.24 4.20
C THR A 145 11.74 -3.54 2.77
N ARG A 146 12.80 -4.31 2.56
CA ARG A 146 13.32 -4.60 1.22
C ARG A 146 12.25 -5.10 0.23
N PRO A 147 11.31 -5.99 0.60
CA PRO A 147 10.22 -6.39 -0.29
C PRO A 147 9.31 -5.23 -0.68
N LEU A 148 9.00 -4.34 0.27
CA LEU A 148 8.17 -3.15 0.03
C LEU A 148 8.91 -2.16 -0.89
N VAL A 149 10.19 -1.89 -0.63
CA VAL A 149 11.02 -1.05 -1.50
C VAL A 149 11.07 -1.62 -2.91
N LYS A 150 11.27 -2.94 -3.06
CA LYS A 150 11.26 -3.61 -4.38
C LYS A 150 9.93 -3.43 -5.10
N TYR A 151 8.82 -3.51 -4.37
CA TYR A 151 7.48 -3.25 -4.91
C TYR A 151 7.31 -1.78 -5.32
N CYS A 152 7.70 -0.81 -4.50
CA CYS A 152 7.57 0.61 -4.84
C CYS A 152 8.42 1.01 -6.07
N VAL A 153 9.61 0.41 -6.24
CA VAL A 153 10.47 0.65 -7.41
C VAL A 153 9.93 -0.03 -8.67
N ASN A 154 9.37 -1.23 -8.55
CA ASN A 154 8.83 -2.01 -9.66
C ASN A 154 7.35 -2.31 -9.44
N SER A 155 6.56 -1.26 -9.29
CA SER A 155 5.14 -1.42 -8.99
C SER A 155 4.44 -2.16 -10.12
N TYR A 156 3.59 -3.11 -9.76
CA TYR A 156 2.74 -3.80 -10.72
C TYR A 156 1.30 -3.77 -10.23
N TYR A 157 0.39 -3.79 -11.18
CA TYR A 157 -1.03 -3.91 -10.88
C TYR A 157 -1.34 -5.28 -10.28
N ALA A 158 -2.24 -5.26 -9.30
CA ALA A 158 -2.88 -6.48 -8.80
C ALA A 158 -3.52 -7.26 -9.96
N VAL A 159 -3.69 -8.57 -9.78
CA VAL A 159 -4.05 -9.51 -10.84
C VAL A 159 -5.37 -9.13 -11.52
N ASP A 160 -6.35 -8.70 -10.74
CA ASP A 160 -7.64 -8.17 -11.19
C ASP A 160 -7.48 -6.94 -12.09
N LYS A 161 -6.69 -5.95 -11.65
CA LYS A 161 -6.44 -4.73 -12.44
C LYS A 161 -5.59 -5.02 -13.69
N ARG A 162 -4.67 -5.99 -13.63
CA ARG A 162 -3.90 -6.43 -14.80
C ARG A 162 -4.81 -7.00 -15.89
N LYS A 163 -5.76 -7.87 -15.53
CA LYS A 163 -6.73 -8.43 -16.50
C LYS A 163 -7.58 -7.34 -17.16
N ILE A 164 -8.02 -6.34 -16.38
CA ILE A 164 -8.74 -5.19 -16.92
C ILE A 164 -7.89 -4.45 -17.95
N ILE A 165 -6.61 -4.20 -17.65
CA ILE A 165 -5.68 -3.54 -18.57
C ILE A 165 -5.44 -4.38 -19.83
N GLU A 166 -5.27 -5.70 -19.71
CA GLU A 166 -5.11 -6.60 -20.87
C GLU A 166 -6.33 -6.55 -21.81
N LEU A 167 -7.54 -6.50 -21.26
CA LEU A 167 -8.78 -6.36 -22.05
C LEU A 167 -8.88 -5.00 -22.74
N ILE A 168 -8.51 -3.93 -22.04
CA ILE A 168 -8.42 -2.57 -22.62
C ILE A 168 -7.40 -2.56 -23.75
N ASP A 169 -6.21 -3.13 -23.54
CA ASP A 169 -5.16 -3.20 -24.56
C ASP A 169 -5.60 -4.03 -25.78
N LEU A 170 -6.33 -5.13 -25.58
CA LEU A 170 -6.90 -5.92 -26.67
C LEU A 170 -7.92 -5.12 -27.47
N GLN A 171 -8.82 -4.39 -26.81
CA GLN A 171 -9.77 -3.50 -27.48
C GLN A 171 -9.04 -2.40 -28.26
N ASN A 172 -8.07 -1.75 -27.62
CA ASN A 172 -7.25 -0.70 -28.23
C ASN A 172 -6.50 -1.21 -29.47
N SER A 173 -5.96 -2.43 -29.45
CA SER A 173 -5.25 -3.01 -30.59
C SER A 173 -6.11 -3.15 -31.86
N LYS A 174 -7.42 -3.39 -31.69
CA LYS A 174 -8.38 -3.42 -32.81
C LYS A 174 -8.59 -2.01 -33.37
N ILE A 175 -8.75 -1.03 -32.48
CA ILE A 175 -8.91 0.38 -32.84
C ILE A 175 -7.65 0.87 -33.57
N SER A 176 -6.45 0.57 -33.07
CA SER A 176 -5.17 0.92 -33.71
C SER A 176 -5.09 0.40 -35.14
N LYS A 177 -5.46 -0.88 -35.37
CA LYS A 177 -5.46 -1.47 -36.72
C LYS A 177 -6.43 -0.77 -37.66
N ILE A 178 -7.64 -0.44 -37.20
CA ILE A 178 -8.63 0.29 -38.01
C ILE A 178 -8.09 1.66 -38.37
N ILE A 179 -7.55 2.39 -37.40
CA ILE A 179 -7.02 3.74 -37.64
C ILE A 179 -5.84 3.67 -38.62
N LYS A 180 -4.86 2.79 -38.39
CA LYS A 180 -3.70 2.62 -39.27
C LYS A 180 -4.10 2.36 -40.72
N ASN A 181 -5.03 1.44 -40.95
CA ASN A 181 -5.46 1.06 -42.31
C ASN A 181 -6.23 2.17 -43.05
N ASN A 182 -6.84 3.13 -42.33
CA ASN A 182 -7.70 4.16 -42.94
C ASN A 182 -7.05 5.54 -42.97
N PHE A 183 -6.20 5.87 -41.99
CA PHE A 183 -5.58 7.19 -41.85
C PHE A 183 -4.16 7.25 -42.44
N GLU A 184 -3.69 6.17 -43.08
CA GLU A 184 -2.41 6.16 -43.79
C GLU A 184 -2.33 7.32 -44.80
N GLY A 185 -1.25 8.10 -44.75
CA GLY A 185 -1.07 9.29 -45.59
C GLY A 185 -1.67 10.59 -45.04
N CYS A 186 -2.41 10.57 -43.93
CA CYS A 186 -2.86 11.80 -43.26
C CYS A 186 -1.68 12.58 -42.69
N SER A 187 -1.59 13.89 -42.99
CA SER A 187 -0.46 14.73 -42.55
C SER A 187 -0.74 15.49 -41.25
N ASN A 188 -1.99 15.82 -40.94
CA ASN A 188 -2.40 16.54 -39.73
C ASN A 188 -3.65 15.89 -39.14
N VAL A 189 -3.48 15.25 -37.98
CA VAL A 189 -4.57 14.52 -37.30
C VAL A 189 -4.84 15.14 -35.93
N LEU A 190 -6.10 15.42 -35.63
CA LEU A 190 -6.56 15.80 -34.29
C LEU A 190 -7.07 14.56 -33.55
N LYS A 191 -6.52 14.28 -32.38
CA LYS A 191 -6.96 13.21 -31.47
C LYS A 191 -7.60 13.84 -30.24
N ILE A 192 -8.84 13.45 -29.95
CA ILE A 192 -9.60 13.87 -28.77
C ILE A 192 -9.79 12.62 -27.89
N THR A 193 -9.34 12.66 -26.63
CA THR A 193 -9.34 11.50 -25.71
C THR A 193 -9.46 11.96 -24.25
N THR A 194 -9.95 11.11 -23.34
CA THR A 194 -9.90 11.36 -21.89
C THR A 194 -8.53 11.17 -21.26
N ASN A 195 -7.61 10.43 -21.91
CA ASN A 195 -6.28 10.18 -21.33
C ASN A 195 -5.23 9.98 -22.43
N LYS A 196 -4.37 10.98 -22.62
CA LYS A 196 -3.38 10.95 -23.72
C LYS A 196 -2.32 9.85 -23.56
N TYR A 197 -1.95 9.51 -22.32
CA TYR A 197 -0.90 8.53 -22.03
C TYR A 197 -1.40 7.09 -22.19
N ARG A 198 -2.61 6.80 -21.72
CA ARG A 198 -3.26 5.49 -21.91
C ARG A 198 -3.44 5.21 -23.40
N ASP A 199 -3.89 6.22 -24.14
CA ASP A 199 -4.27 6.05 -25.53
C ASP A 199 -3.10 6.28 -26.49
N GLU A 200 -1.89 6.63 -26.01
CA GLU A 200 -0.73 6.94 -26.86
C GLU A 200 -0.45 5.82 -27.88
N LYS A 201 -0.57 4.57 -27.45
CA LYS A 201 -0.36 3.38 -28.29
C LYS A 201 -1.48 3.10 -29.31
N ILE A 202 -2.57 3.86 -29.29
CA ILE A 202 -3.67 3.70 -30.26
C ILE A 202 -3.27 4.26 -31.64
N ILE A 203 -2.43 5.30 -31.67
CA ILE A 203 -1.93 5.92 -32.91
C ILE A 203 -0.52 6.43 -32.67
N ASP A 204 0.44 5.87 -33.40
CA ASP A 204 1.82 6.33 -33.38
C ASP A 204 2.06 7.41 -34.46
N LYS A 205 3.02 8.32 -34.23
CA LYS A 205 3.49 9.29 -35.24
C LYS A 205 4.12 8.63 -36.48
N SER A 206 4.42 7.34 -36.39
CA SER A 206 4.86 6.54 -37.54
C SER A 206 3.69 6.11 -38.44
N ASP A 207 2.45 6.10 -37.94
CA ASP A 207 1.26 5.69 -38.70
C ASP A 207 0.56 6.87 -39.41
N VAL A 208 0.72 8.08 -38.89
CA VAL A 208 0.16 9.34 -39.42
C VAL A 208 1.16 10.48 -39.17
N GLY A 209 1.08 11.58 -39.91
CA GLY A 209 1.98 12.73 -39.75
C GLY A 209 1.92 13.43 -38.38
N LYS A 210 1.59 14.72 -38.36
CA LYS A 210 1.54 15.48 -37.11
C LYS A 210 0.25 15.18 -36.34
N ILE A 211 0.38 14.60 -35.14
CA ILE A 211 -0.73 14.34 -34.22
C ILE A 211 -0.86 15.51 -33.23
N PHE A 212 -2.07 16.05 -33.12
CA PHE A 212 -2.45 17.03 -32.13
C PHE A 212 -3.40 16.35 -31.13
N CYS A 213 -3.01 16.28 -29.85
CA CYS A 213 -3.86 15.69 -28.82
C CYS A 213 -4.64 16.80 -28.08
N LEU A 214 -5.93 16.56 -27.86
CA LEU A 214 -6.79 17.32 -26.96
C LEU A 214 -7.33 16.35 -25.91
N GLU A 215 -7.00 16.61 -24.65
CA GLU A 215 -7.43 15.81 -23.51
C GLU A 215 -8.74 16.37 -22.96
N VAL A 216 -9.76 15.53 -22.79
CA VAL A 216 -11.09 15.83 -22.27
C VAL A 216 -11.26 15.05 -20.96
N ASP A 217 -10.59 15.48 -19.91
CA ASP A 217 -10.64 14.93 -18.55
C ASP A 217 -11.49 15.81 -17.61
N ASP A 218 -11.53 15.48 -16.32
CA ASP A 218 -12.31 16.24 -15.32
C ASP A 218 -11.84 17.72 -15.20
N ASP A 219 -10.60 18.02 -15.62
CA ASP A 219 -10.03 19.37 -15.68
C ASP A 219 -10.29 20.07 -17.03
N PHE A 220 -11.00 19.43 -17.97
CA PHE A 220 -11.26 19.98 -19.30
C PHE A 220 -12.14 21.23 -19.28
N VAL A 221 -13.05 21.29 -18.30
CA VAL A 221 -13.82 22.46 -17.93
C VAL A 221 -13.03 23.16 -16.82
N SER A 222 -12.26 24.18 -17.18
CA SER A 222 -11.48 24.91 -16.18
C SER A 222 -12.37 25.90 -15.40
N LEU A 223 -11.94 26.33 -14.22
CA LEU A 223 -12.62 27.39 -13.46
C LEU A 223 -12.73 28.72 -14.23
N GLU A 224 -11.88 28.96 -15.25
CA GLU A 224 -11.98 30.12 -16.15
C GLU A 224 -13.10 29.95 -17.21
N ASP A 225 -13.50 28.71 -17.51
CA ASP A 225 -14.57 28.39 -18.46
C ASP A 225 -15.98 28.48 -17.81
N GLU A 226 -16.09 28.39 -16.47
CA GLU A 226 -17.36 28.55 -15.74
C GLU A 226 -17.96 29.97 -15.90
N ASP A 227 -17.12 31.00 -15.99
CA ASP A 227 -17.54 32.39 -16.23
C ASP A 227 -18.10 32.62 -17.65
N SER A 228 -17.83 31.70 -18.60
CA SER A 228 -18.21 31.83 -20.01
C SER A 228 -19.57 31.22 -20.35
N ASN A 229 -20.18 30.47 -19.42
CA ASN A 229 -21.46 29.76 -19.60
C ASN A 229 -21.50 28.82 -20.83
N LEU A 230 -20.33 28.36 -21.30
CA LEU A 230 -20.19 27.46 -22.44
C LEU A 230 -20.35 26.01 -22.01
N ASP A 231 -21.07 25.22 -22.81
CA ASP A 231 -21.11 23.77 -22.64
C ASP A 231 -19.82 23.10 -23.15
N GLU A 232 -19.66 21.79 -22.93
CA GLU A 232 -18.50 21.01 -23.38
C GLU A 232 -18.20 21.21 -24.88
N ILE A 233 -19.23 21.41 -25.71
CA ILE A 233 -19.09 21.66 -27.15
C ILE A 233 -18.56 23.07 -27.43
N GLY A 234 -19.01 24.07 -26.67
CA GLY A 234 -18.51 25.44 -26.71
C GLY A 234 -17.02 25.52 -26.37
N ILE A 235 -16.59 24.83 -25.31
CA ILE A 235 -15.18 24.73 -24.90
C ILE A 235 -14.35 23.99 -25.96
N LEU A 236 -14.87 22.89 -26.50
CA LEU A 236 -14.24 22.17 -27.60
C LEU A 236 -14.04 23.08 -28.82
N LYS A 237 -15.08 23.83 -29.20
CA LYS A 237 -15.05 24.75 -30.32
C LYS A 237 -14.00 25.84 -30.11
N SER A 238 -13.89 26.44 -28.92
CA SER A 238 -12.89 27.48 -28.64
C SER A 238 -11.46 26.95 -28.79
N LYS A 239 -11.16 25.77 -28.19
CA LYS A 239 -9.84 25.13 -28.23
C LYS A 239 -9.42 24.69 -29.63
N ILE A 240 -10.36 24.27 -30.49
CA ILE A 240 -10.05 23.88 -31.88
C ILE A 240 -10.05 25.09 -32.84
N THR A 241 -10.75 26.18 -32.52
CA THR A 241 -10.90 27.34 -33.42
C THR A 241 -9.56 27.98 -33.82
N GLN A 242 -8.57 27.99 -32.92
CA GLN A 242 -7.24 28.58 -33.14
C GLN A 242 -6.36 27.82 -34.16
N ARG A 243 -6.81 26.68 -34.71
CA ARG A 243 -6.01 25.81 -35.58
C ARG A 243 -6.57 25.66 -36.99
N ALA A 244 -5.67 25.33 -37.93
CA ALA A 244 -5.96 25.03 -39.33
C ALA A 244 -6.80 23.74 -39.49
N LYS A 245 -7.26 23.46 -40.72
CA LYS A 245 -8.04 22.24 -41.02
C LYS A 245 -7.21 20.96 -40.93
N PHE A 246 -7.83 19.87 -40.46
CA PHE A 246 -7.20 18.56 -40.28
C PHE A 246 -7.54 17.59 -41.43
N ASP A 247 -6.59 16.70 -41.73
CA ASP A 247 -6.77 15.56 -42.65
C ASP A 247 -7.56 14.44 -41.97
N GLY A 248 -7.45 14.34 -40.64
CA GLY A 248 -8.16 13.36 -39.85
C GLY A 248 -8.54 13.91 -38.46
N ILE A 249 -9.71 13.52 -37.96
CA ILE A 249 -10.13 13.77 -36.59
C ILE A 249 -10.56 12.45 -35.96
N ILE A 250 -10.02 12.14 -34.79
CA ILE A 250 -10.24 10.90 -34.07
C ILE A 250 -10.74 11.24 -32.68
N VAL A 251 -11.96 10.83 -32.37
CA VAL A 251 -12.58 10.96 -31.05
C VAL A 251 -12.58 9.58 -30.41
N ASN A 252 -11.75 9.36 -29.40
CA ASN A 252 -11.58 8.07 -28.73
C ASN A 252 -12.00 8.16 -27.27
N ASN A 253 -13.20 7.66 -26.96
CA ASN A 253 -13.75 7.61 -25.61
C ASN A 253 -13.71 8.95 -24.87
N ALA A 254 -13.78 10.07 -25.61
CA ALA A 254 -13.61 11.41 -25.07
C ALA A 254 -14.81 11.92 -24.28
N PHE A 255 -16.00 11.36 -24.52
CA PHE A 255 -17.26 11.83 -23.93
C PHE A 255 -18.05 10.65 -23.38
N SER A 256 -18.52 10.79 -22.14
CA SER A 256 -19.22 9.71 -21.40
C SER A 256 -20.75 9.77 -21.56
N LYS A 257 -21.32 10.94 -21.86
CA LYS A 257 -22.77 11.17 -22.02
C LYS A 257 -23.08 11.72 -23.40
N ILE A 258 -23.43 10.84 -24.34
CA ILE A 258 -23.69 11.22 -25.73
C ILE A 258 -25.19 11.17 -26.00
N THR A 259 -25.83 12.33 -25.98
CA THR A 259 -27.23 12.48 -26.46
C THR A 259 -27.24 12.71 -27.98
N PRO A 260 -28.37 12.47 -28.69
CA PRO A 260 -28.46 12.76 -30.13
C PRO A 260 -28.14 14.22 -30.47
N LYS A 261 -28.59 15.16 -29.65
CA LYS A 261 -28.30 16.59 -29.81
C LYS A 261 -26.79 16.86 -29.65
N PHE A 262 -26.18 16.35 -28.58
CA PHE A 262 -24.75 16.49 -28.34
C PHE A 262 -23.92 15.96 -29.50
N PHE A 263 -24.25 14.76 -30.01
CA PHE A 263 -23.54 14.17 -31.14
C PHE A 263 -23.67 15.00 -32.42
N TYR A 264 -24.86 15.57 -32.68
CA TYR A 264 -25.08 16.48 -33.80
C TYR A 264 -24.24 17.76 -33.67
N ASP A 265 -24.21 18.36 -32.49
CA ASP A 265 -23.45 19.59 -32.25
C ASP A 265 -21.93 19.33 -32.34
N LEU A 266 -21.47 18.21 -31.77
CA LEU A 266 -20.08 17.74 -31.88
C LEU A 266 -19.66 17.52 -33.33
N THR A 267 -20.45 16.77 -34.10
CA THR A 267 -20.12 16.46 -35.50
C THR A 267 -20.06 17.72 -36.35
N ASN A 268 -20.94 18.70 -36.15
CA ASN A 268 -20.89 19.99 -36.85
C ASN A 268 -19.62 20.78 -36.53
N VAL A 269 -19.23 20.86 -35.26
CA VAL A 269 -18.00 21.54 -34.85
C VAL A 269 -16.78 20.87 -35.48
N LEU A 270 -16.69 19.54 -35.41
CA LEU A 270 -15.55 18.80 -35.97
C LEU A 270 -15.52 18.86 -37.50
N ALA A 271 -16.67 18.74 -38.18
CA ALA A 271 -16.76 18.83 -39.63
C ALA A 271 -16.29 20.20 -40.16
N SER A 272 -16.55 21.29 -39.43
CA SER A 272 -16.05 22.62 -39.80
C SER A 272 -14.52 22.71 -39.84
N LYS A 273 -13.84 21.81 -39.12
CA LYS A 273 -12.38 21.74 -38.99
C LYS A 273 -11.76 20.60 -39.80
N LEU A 274 -12.56 19.82 -40.48
CA LEU A 274 -12.11 18.76 -41.37
C LEU A 274 -11.88 19.31 -42.79
N LYS A 275 -10.87 18.79 -43.50
CA LYS A 275 -10.71 19.03 -44.94
C LYS A 275 -11.83 18.31 -45.72
N ARG A 276 -11.99 18.69 -46.99
CA ARG A 276 -13.10 18.20 -47.85
C ARG A 276 -13.16 16.67 -47.94
N ASP A 277 -11.99 16.02 -48.02
CA ASP A 277 -11.84 14.57 -48.08
C ASP A 277 -11.23 14.00 -46.78
N GLY A 278 -11.35 14.74 -45.68
CA GLY A 278 -10.79 14.32 -44.40
C GLY A 278 -11.60 13.23 -43.74
N LEU A 279 -10.96 12.47 -42.84
CA LEU A 279 -11.56 11.34 -42.16
C LEU A 279 -12.00 11.71 -40.74
N LEU A 280 -13.20 11.27 -40.35
CA LEU A 280 -13.73 11.44 -39.01
C LEU A 280 -14.00 10.06 -38.41
N PHE A 281 -13.34 9.74 -37.30
CA PHE A 281 -13.50 8.47 -36.59
C PHE A 281 -13.99 8.70 -35.17
N PHE A 282 -15.00 7.93 -34.77
CA PHE A 282 -15.52 7.90 -33.42
C PHE A 282 -15.38 6.50 -32.82
N SER A 283 -14.84 6.43 -31.61
CA SER A 283 -14.94 5.27 -30.73
C SER A 283 -15.58 5.72 -29.42
N PHE A 284 -16.65 5.03 -29.05
CA PHE A 284 -17.36 5.25 -27.80
C PHE A 284 -17.47 3.95 -27.05
N LEU A 285 -17.07 3.95 -25.78
CA LEU A 285 -17.39 2.91 -24.83
C LEU A 285 -18.85 3.10 -24.42
N LYS A 286 -19.63 2.04 -24.58
CA LYS A 286 -20.98 1.99 -24.02
C LYS A 286 -20.80 1.84 -22.50
N ASN A 287 -21.06 2.90 -21.75
CA ASN A 287 -21.25 2.78 -20.32
C ASN A 287 -22.63 2.14 -20.12
N GLU A 288 -22.67 0.94 -19.52
CA GLU A 288 -23.89 0.35 -18.96
C GLU A 288 -24.27 1.06 -17.65
#